data_AF-A0A2Z7B7H9-F1
#
_entry.id   AF-A0A2Z7B7H9-F1
#
_cell.length_a   1.000
_cell.length_b   1.000
_cell.length_c   1.000
_cell.angle_alpha   90.00
_cell.angle_beta   90.00
_cell.angle_gamma   90.00
#
_symmetry.space_group_name_H-M   'P 1'
#
loop_
_entity.id
_entity.type
_entity.pdbx_description
1 polymer ?
#
loop_
_entity_poly.entity_id
_entity_poly.type
_entity_poly.pdbx_seq_one_letter_code
_entity_poly.pdbx_strand_id
1 'polypeptide(L)'
;MELGSIRDQENRAAEAEKQELEAQGKQLEAEKAALIVEKEALATDMKAIEAELETLTAKKLQWRLSLTRPRPNLRGEAANSWGLGKEEFLKSSEFDDLCAKRSLTYFESDFKSCVAQLRANGYSEEEHPAPFLSVSRALEELSDDEEEADD
;
A
#
# COMPACT_ATOMS: atom_id res chain seq x y z
N MET A 1 -90.31 6.94 47.26
CA MET A 1 -89.40 5.79 47.05
C MET A 1 -88.02 6.22 46.53
N GLU A 2 -87.78 7.51 46.26
CA GLU A 2 -86.58 8.00 45.55
C GLU A 2 -85.31 8.21 46.41
N LEU A 3 -85.45 8.56 47.69
CA LEU A 3 -84.29 8.87 48.56
C LEU A 3 -83.37 7.65 48.83
N GLY A 4 -83.92 6.44 48.85
CA GLY A 4 -83.12 5.22 48.99
C GLY A 4 -82.24 4.95 47.77
N SER A 5 -82.79 5.18 46.56
CA SER A 5 -82.07 4.98 45.30
C SER A 5 -80.89 5.93 45.12
N ILE A 6 -81.00 7.17 45.61
CA ILE A 6 -79.94 8.18 45.52
C ILE A 6 -78.74 7.77 46.41
N ARG A 7 -79.00 7.36 47.65
CA ARG A 7 -77.96 6.91 48.57
C ARG A 7 -77.23 5.66 48.09
N ASP A 8 -77.97 4.71 47.49
CA ASP A 8 -77.39 3.50 46.92
C ASP A 8 -76.55 3.80 45.66
N GLN A 9 -76.82 4.90 44.97
CA GLN A 9 -76.04 5.35 43.82
C GLN A 9 -74.78 6.10 44.25
N GLU A 10 -74.86 6.97 45.27
CA GLU A 10 -73.69 7.62 45.88
C GLU A 10 -72.70 6.60 46.45
N ASN A 11 -73.19 5.60 47.18
CA ASN A 11 -72.31 4.55 47.73
C ASN A 11 -71.59 3.76 46.62
N ARG A 12 -72.29 3.45 45.53
CA ARG A 12 -71.67 2.79 44.37
C ARG A 12 -70.65 3.68 43.67
N ALA A 13 -70.90 4.98 43.58
CA ALA A 13 -69.95 5.94 43.00
C ALA A 13 -68.70 6.07 43.86
N ALA A 14 -68.84 6.20 45.18
CA ALA A 14 -67.71 6.29 46.11
C ALA A 14 -66.87 5.00 46.13
N GLU A 15 -67.50 3.83 46.01
CA GLU A 15 -66.80 2.55 45.93
C GLU A 15 -66.05 2.39 44.60
N ALA A 16 -66.63 2.85 43.49
CA ALA A 16 -65.96 2.90 42.19
C ALA A 16 -64.74 3.84 42.20
N GLU A 17 -64.86 5.03 42.78
CA GLU A 17 -63.74 5.98 42.89
C GLU A 17 -62.61 5.42 43.76
N LYS A 18 -62.94 4.75 44.87
CA LYS A 18 -61.96 4.06 45.71
C LYS A 18 -61.23 2.95 44.94
N GLN A 19 -61.96 2.14 44.18
CA GLN A 19 -61.36 1.08 43.35
C GLN A 19 -60.47 1.67 42.25
N GLU A 20 -60.86 2.79 41.65
CA GLU A 20 -60.07 3.48 40.64
C GLU A 20 -58.78 4.06 41.23
N LEU A 21 -58.84 4.70 42.41
CA LEU A 21 -57.64 5.18 43.12
C LEU A 21 -56.71 4.03 43.52
N GLU A 22 -57.26 2.89 43.94
CA GLU A 22 -56.46 1.70 44.24
C GLU A 22 -55.78 1.13 42.98
N ALA A 23 -56.49 1.13 41.84
CA ALA A 23 -55.93 0.71 40.55
C ALA A 23 -54.82 1.67 40.08
N GLN A 24 -55.02 2.98 40.20
CA GLN A 24 -54.01 3.99 39.88
C GLN A 24 -52.79 3.88 40.79
N GLY A 25 -52.98 3.63 42.10
CA GLY A 25 -51.89 3.39 43.05
C GLY A 25 -51.03 2.18 42.66
N LYS A 26 -51.68 1.05 42.32
CA LYS A 26 -50.99 -0.15 41.82
C LYS A 26 -50.25 0.10 40.50
N GLN A 27 -50.85 0.86 39.60
CA GLN A 27 -50.23 1.22 38.33
C GLN A 27 -48.98 2.09 38.54
N LEU A 28 -49.05 3.08 39.44
CA LEU A 28 -47.93 3.95 39.78
C LEU A 28 -46.78 3.17 40.44
N GLU A 29 -47.08 2.20 41.30
CA GLU A 29 -46.06 1.32 41.88
C GLU A 29 -45.40 0.43 40.82
N ALA A 30 -46.19 -0.13 39.90
CA ALA A 30 -45.67 -0.91 38.78
C ALA A 30 -44.76 -0.06 37.85
N GLU A 31 -45.15 1.18 37.57
CA GLU A 31 -44.34 2.11 36.75
C GLU A 31 -43.03 2.49 37.45
N LYS A 32 -43.06 2.78 38.75
CA LYS A 32 -41.84 3.05 39.53
C LYS A 32 -40.89 1.85 39.54
N ALA A 33 -41.43 0.64 39.70
CA ALA A 33 -40.64 -0.58 39.63
C ALA A 33 -40.01 -0.79 38.24
N ALA A 34 -40.77 -0.55 37.17
CA ALA A 34 -40.26 -0.62 35.80
C ALA A 34 -39.15 0.42 35.56
N LEU A 35 -39.31 1.65 36.05
CA LEU A 35 -38.33 2.72 35.91
C LEU A 35 -37.01 2.41 36.64
N ILE A 36 -37.08 1.74 37.80
CA ILE A 36 -35.88 1.28 38.52
C ILE A 36 -35.12 0.26 37.67
N VAL A 37 -35.83 -0.72 37.12
CA VAL A 37 -35.22 -1.75 36.25
C VAL A 37 -34.59 -1.12 35.01
N GLU A 38 -35.26 -0.17 34.37
CA GLU A 38 -34.74 0.53 33.20
C GLU A 38 -33.47 1.34 33.53
N LYS A 39 -33.45 2.04 34.67
CA LYS A 39 -32.26 2.78 35.12
C LYS A 39 -31.07 1.86 35.39
N GLU A 40 -31.31 0.70 35.98
CA GLU A 40 -30.27 -0.30 36.22
C GLU A 40 -29.72 -0.86 34.90
N ALA A 41 -30.60 -1.17 33.93
CA ALA A 41 -30.19 -1.61 32.59
C ALA A 41 -29.36 -0.54 31.86
N LEU A 42 -29.78 0.72 31.90
CA LEU A 42 -29.03 1.83 31.29
C LEU A 42 -27.66 2.00 31.95
N ALA A 43 -27.57 1.85 33.27
CA ALA A 43 -26.30 1.91 33.99
C ALA A 43 -25.36 0.76 33.60
N THR A 44 -25.87 -0.43 33.28
CA THR A 44 -25.05 -1.53 32.74
C THR A 44 -24.58 -1.25 31.32
N ASP A 45 -25.45 -0.70 30.47
CA ASP A 45 -25.10 -0.36 29.09
C ASP A 45 -24.05 0.76 29.02
N MET A 46 -24.17 1.78 29.88
CA MET A 46 -23.15 2.84 29.96
C MET A 46 -21.76 2.28 30.29
N LYS A 47 -21.68 1.34 31.25
CA LYS A 47 -20.41 0.71 31.61
C LYS A 47 -19.85 -0.14 30.45
N ALA A 48 -20.70 -0.83 29.70
CA ALA A 48 -20.28 -1.60 28.54
C ALA A 48 -19.71 -0.68 27.45
N ILE A 49 -20.38 0.43 27.15
CA ILE A 49 -19.92 1.42 26.17
C ILE A 49 -18.59 2.05 26.59
N GLU A 50 -18.42 2.37 27.89
CA GLU A 50 -17.17 2.93 28.42
C GLU A 50 -16.01 1.95 28.23
N ALA A 51 -16.21 0.66 28.55
CA ALA A 51 -15.21 -0.38 28.32
C ALA A 51 -14.87 -0.54 26.82
N GLU A 52 -15.86 -0.49 25.93
CA GLU A 52 -15.61 -0.53 24.48
C GLU A 52 -14.78 0.66 24.00
N LEU A 53 -15.08 1.87 24.48
CA LEU A 53 -14.31 3.07 24.17
C LEU A 53 -12.85 2.95 24.63
N GLU A 54 -12.60 2.43 25.83
CA GLU A 54 -11.25 2.15 26.30
C GLU A 54 -10.52 1.16 25.38
N THR A 55 -11.16 0.07 24.96
CA THR A 55 -10.53 -0.89 24.04
C THR A 55 -10.22 -0.27 22.67
N LEU A 56 -11.10 0.58 22.14
CA LEU A 56 -10.88 1.27 20.87
C LEU A 56 -9.76 2.30 20.98
N THR A 57 -9.69 3.03 22.09
CA THR A 57 -8.60 3.99 22.33
C THR A 57 -7.25 3.28 22.45
N ALA A 58 -7.19 2.14 23.13
CA ALA A 58 -5.99 1.30 23.21
C ALA A 58 -5.57 0.78 21.83
N LYS A 59 -6.50 0.24 21.04
CA LYS A 59 -6.25 -0.21 19.66
C LYS A 59 -5.76 0.93 18.77
N LYS A 60 -6.38 2.10 18.87
CA LYS A 60 -5.97 3.30 18.12
C LYS A 60 -4.54 3.72 18.48
N LEU A 61 -4.19 3.68 19.77
CA LEU A 61 -2.86 4.03 20.24
C LEU A 61 -1.82 3.01 19.76
N GLN A 62 -2.14 1.71 19.84
CA GLN A 62 -1.30 0.63 19.32
C GLN A 62 -1.05 0.79 17.81
N TRP A 63 -2.10 1.05 17.03
CA TRP A 63 -1.98 1.27 15.59
C TRP A 63 -1.12 2.49 15.27
N ARG A 64 -1.33 3.61 15.98
CA ARG A 64 -0.51 4.81 15.84
C ARG A 64 0.95 4.53 16.13
N LEU A 65 1.25 3.80 17.21
CA LEU A 65 2.60 3.37 17.56
C LEU A 65 3.21 2.49 16.47
N SER A 66 2.44 1.55 15.90
CA SER A 66 2.90 0.68 14.82
C SER A 66 3.23 1.44 13.54
N LEU A 67 2.53 2.54 13.25
CA LEU A 67 2.80 3.40 12.10
C LEU A 67 4.01 4.29 12.31
N THR A 68 4.16 4.85 13.51
CA THR A 68 5.30 5.71 13.86
C THR A 68 6.54 4.90 14.24
N ARG A 69 6.42 3.57 14.42
CA ARG A 69 7.55 2.70 14.66
C ARG A 69 8.49 2.84 13.46
N PRO A 70 9.71 3.37 13.65
CA PRO A 70 10.67 3.41 12.57
C PRO A 70 10.79 1.98 12.05
N ARG A 71 10.68 1.81 10.74
CA ARG A 71 11.04 0.55 10.10
C ARG A 71 12.54 0.64 9.89
N PRO A 72 13.36 0.15 10.83
CA PRO A 72 14.78 0.19 10.59
C PRO A 72 14.99 -0.66 9.33
N ASN A 73 15.81 -0.16 8.42
CA ASN A 73 16.47 -0.95 7.38
C ASN A 73 15.80 -1.02 6.00
N LEU A 74 14.53 -0.66 5.80
CA LEU A 74 13.92 -0.78 4.45
C LEU A 74 14.62 0.06 3.37
N ARG A 75 15.05 1.28 3.72
CA ARG A 75 15.78 2.15 2.77
C ARG A 75 17.21 1.66 2.52
N GLY A 76 17.88 1.14 3.55
CA GLY A 76 19.23 0.60 3.43
C GLY A 76 19.26 -0.72 2.65
N GLU A 77 18.26 -1.58 2.88
CA GLU A 77 18.09 -2.85 2.20
C GLU A 77 17.72 -2.68 0.72
N ALA A 78 16.86 -1.72 0.39
CA ALA A 78 16.59 -1.33 -1.00
C ALA A 78 17.83 -0.78 -1.70
N ALA A 79 18.60 0.09 -1.02
CA ALA A 79 19.85 0.62 -1.57
C ALA A 79 20.92 -0.46 -1.77
N ASN A 80 21.02 -1.41 -0.84
CA ASN A 80 21.93 -2.57 -0.93
C ASN A 80 21.53 -3.48 -2.09
N SER A 81 20.25 -3.86 -2.19
CA SER A 81 19.74 -4.71 -3.28
C SER A 81 19.93 -4.08 -4.65
N TRP A 82 19.73 -2.77 -4.75
CA TRP A 82 20.02 -2.01 -5.98
C TRP A 82 21.51 -2.01 -6.33
N GLY A 83 22.38 -1.84 -5.32
CA GLY A 83 23.84 -1.89 -5.49
C GLY A 83 24.33 -3.24 -5.97
N LEU A 84 23.84 -4.33 -5.36
CA LEU A 84 24.19 -5.70 -5.75
C LEU A 84 23.78 -6.01 -7.19
N GLY A 85 22.53 -5.71 -7.57
CA GLY A 85 22.09 -5.93 -8.95
C GLY A 85 22.88 -5.10 -9.97
N LYS A 86 23.29 -3.88 -9.60
CA LYS A 86 24.17 -3.05 -10.45
C LYS A 86 25.56 -3.66 -10.60
N GLU A 87 26.14 -4.16 -9.51
CA GLU A 87 27.47 -4.79 -9.54
C GLU A 87 27.46 -6.11 -10.32
N GLU A 88 26.40 -6.91 -10.18
CA GLU A 88 26.19 -8.14 -10.95
C GLU A 88 26.05 -7.83 -12.45
N PHE A 89 25.25 -6.81 -12.81
CA PHE A 89 25.12 -6.38 -14.20
C PHE A 89 26.46 -5.91 -14.79
N LEU A 90 27.22 -5.07 -14.06
CA LEU A 90 28.53 -4.59 -14.52
C LEU A 90 29.57 -5.70 -14.69
N LYS A 91 29.40 -6.85 -14.04
CA LYS A 91 30.25 -8.04 -14.18
C LYS A 91 29.68 -9.08 -15.17
N SER A 92 28.53 -8.81 -15.77
CA SER A 92 27.86 -9.74 -16.67
C SER A 92 28.38 -9.61 -18.10
N SER A 93 28.35 -10.73 -18.84
CA SER A 93 28.66 -10.72 -20.28
C SER A 93 27.68 -9.86 -21.07
N GLU A 94 26.44 -9.68 -20.60
CA GLU A 94 25.46 -8.79 -21.24
C GLU A 94 25.96 -7.33 -21.26
N PHE A 95 26.63 -6.88 -20.19
CA PHE A 95 27.24 -5.56 -20.15
C PHE A 95 28.46 -5.48 -21.08
N ASP A 96 29.28 -6.52 -21.15
CA ASP A 96 30.43 -6.60 -22.05
C ASP A 96 29.97 -6.57 -23.52
N ASP A 97 28.98 -7.38 -23.89
CA ASP A 97 28.36 -7.41 -25.22
C ASP A 97 27.77 -6.04 -25.59
N LEU A 98 27.09 -5.39 -24.64
CA LEU A 98 26.55 -4.05 -24.83
C LEU A 98 27.67 -3.03 -25.06
N CYS A 99 28.75 -3.10 -24.28
CA CYS A 99 29.92 -2.24 -24.45
C CYS A 99 30.59 -2.46 -25.80
N ALA A 100 30.85 -3.71 -26.19
CA ALA A 100 31.44 -4.08 -27.47
C ALA A 100 30.59 -3.60 -28.65
N LYS A 101 29.28 -3.84 -28.60
CA LYS A 101 28.35 -3.36 -29.63
C LYS A 101 28.37 -1.84 -29.73
N ARG A 102 28.34 -1.15 -28.59
CA ARG A 102 28.29 0.31 -28.57
C ARG A 102 29.60 0.93 -29.06
N SER A 103 30.74 0.41 -28.59
CA SER A 103 32.06 0.87 -29.03
C SER A 103 32.26 0.65 -30.52
N LEU A 104 31.86 -0.51 -31.06
CA LEU A 104 31.92 -0.78 -32.50
C LEU A 104 31.08 0.23 -33.29
N THR A 105 29.86 0.54 -32.85
CA THR A 105 29.01 1.52 -33.57
C THR A 105 29.61 2.93 -33.59
N TYR A 106 30.25 3.37 -32.51
CA TYR A 106 30.95 4.66 -32.48
C TYR A 106 32.19 4.63 -33.38
N PHE A 107 33.03 3.60 -33.22
CA PHE A 107 34.22 3.42 -34.03
C PHE A 107 33.91 3.41 -35.52
N GLU A 108 32.93 2.62 -35.96
CA GLU A 108 32.53 2.58 -37.37
C GLU A 108 32.07 3.95 -37.90
N SER A 109 31.29 4.69 -37.09
CA SER A 109 30.74 5.98 -37.50
C SER A 109 31.85 7.02 -37.66
N ASP A 110 32.75 7.11 -36.68
CA ASP A 110 33.87 8.05 -36.68
C ASP A 110 34.89 7.68 -37.77
N PHE A 111 35.17 6.40 -37.92
CA PHE A 111 36.08 5.90 -38.94
C PHE A 111 35.57 6.16 -40.37
N LYS A 112 34.29 5.88 -40.65
CA LYS A 112 33.67 6.19 -41.94
C LYS A 112 33.73 7.70 -42.24
N SER A 113 33.55 8.54 -41.23
CA SER A 113 33.72 9.99 -41.35
C SER A 113 35.15 10.38 -41.73
N CYS A 114 36.17 9.81 -41.07
CA CYS A 114 37.58 10.03 -41.41
C CYS A 114 37.91 9.58 -42.84
N VAL A 115 37.44 8.39 -43.27
CA VAL A 115 37.63 7.90 -44.64
C VAL A 115 36.97 8.83 -45.67
N ALA A 116 35.77 9.33 -45.38
CA ALA A 116 35.09 10.30 -46.24
C ALA A 116 35.90 11.59 -46.39
N GLN A 117 36.55 12.07 -45.32
CA GLN A 117 37.43 13.23 -45.38
C GLN A 117 38.68 12.98 -46.23
N LEU A 118 39.31 11.81 -46.11
CA LEU A 118 40.44 11.43 -46.97
C LEU A 118 40.04 11.46 -48.45
N ARG A 119 38.90 10.85 -48.78
CA ARG A 119 38.35 10.83 -50.16
C ARG A 119 38.04 12.23 -50.67
N ALA A 120 37.48 13.11 -49.83
CA ALA A 120 37.24 14.51 -50.18
C ALA A 120 38.54 15.29 -50.46
N ASN A 121 39.67 14.87 -49.87
CA ASN A 121 41.00 15.44 -50.11
C ASN A 121 41.75 14.80 -51.29
N GLY A 122 41.08 13.96 -52.09
CA GLY A 122 41.65 13.39 -53.32
C GLY A 122 42.23 11.98 -53.18
N TYR A 123 42.03 11.29 -52.06
CA TYR A 123 42.39 9.88 -51.93
C TYR A 123 41.46 8.98 -52.77
N SER A 124 42.02 8.18 -53.68
CA SER A 124 41.34 7.10 -54.43
C SER A 124 41.90 5.74 -54.02
N GLU A 125 40.98 4.81 -53.74
CA GLU A 125 41.32 3.44 -53.34
C GLU A 125 41.78 2.60 -54.55
N GLU A 126 41.35 2.97 -55.75
CA GLU A 126 41.78 2.36 -57.02
C GLU A 126 43.24 2.70 -57.36
N GLU A 127 43.66 3.95 -57.10
CA GLU A 127 45.04 4.40 -57.34
C GLU A 127 45.98 3.98 -56.20
N HIS A 128 45.47 3.95 -54.96
CA HIS A 128 46.24 3.62 -53.76
C HIS A 128 45.47 2.67 -52.83
N PRO A 129 45.45 1.36 -53.10
CA PRO A 129 44.72 0.40 -52.29
C PRO A 129 45.15 0.45 -50.82
N ALA A 130 44.19 0.64 -49.92
CA ALA A 130 44.42 0.63 -48.47
C ALA A 130 43.42 -0.33 -47.79
N PRO A 131 43.71 -1.64 -47.78
CA PRO A 131 42.86 -2.68 -47.19
C PRO A 131 42.40 -2.38 -45.77
N PHE A 132 43.26 -1.74 -44.97
CA PHE A 132 43.00 -1.34 -43.59
C PHE A 132 41.94 -0.24 -43.44
N LEU A 133 41.57 0.44 -44.54
CA LEU A 133 40.45 1.38 -44.58
C LEU A 133 39.08 0.68 -44.67
N SER A 134 39.07 -0.64 -44.80
CA SER A 134 37.85 -1.46 -44.74
C SER A 134 37.72 -2.11 -43.36
N VAL A 135 36.78 -1.60 -42.56
CA VAL A 135 36.47 -2.20 -41.24
C VAL A 135 36.05 -3.66 -41.39
N SER A 136 35.24 -3.99 -42.38
CA SER A 136 34.79 -5.38 -42.61
C SER A 136 35.97 -6.31 -42.90
N ARG A 137 36.95 -5.85 -43.70
CA ARG A 137 38.13 -6.64 -44.05
C ARG A 137 39.05 -6.82 -42.85
N ALA A 138 39.23 -5.76 -42.05
CA ALA A 138 40.02 -5.83 -40.82
C ALA A 138 39.40 -6.77 -39.78
N LEU A 139 38.07 -6.84 -39.70
CA LEU A 139 37.38 -7.78 -38.79
C LEU A 139 37.47 -9.24 -39.27
N GLU A 140 37.38 -9.48 -40.59
CA GLU A 140 37.55 -10.81 -41.18
C GLU A 140 38.98 -11.36 -40.98
N GLU A 141 39.99 -10.49 -41.13
CA GLU A 141 41.40 -10.84 -40.90
C GLU A 141 41.71 -11.14 -39.41
N LEU A 142 41.00 -10.49 -38.48
CA LEU A 142 41.12 -10.77 -37.04
C LEU A 142 40.41 -12.06 -36.62
N SER A 143 39.41 -12.53 -37.36
CA SER A 143 38.67 -13.76 -37.02
C SER A 143 39.36 -15.05 -37.47
N ASP A 144 40.36 -14.97 -38.35
CA ASP A 144 41.13 -16.13 -38.84
C ASP A 144 42.30 -16.54 -37.91
N ASP A 145 42.61 -15.74 -36.87
CA ASP A 145 43.75 -15.93 -35.94
C ASP A 145 43.37 -16.73 -34.66
N GLU A 146 42.33 -17.58 -34.70
CA GLU A 146 41.91 -18.47 -33.60
C GLU A 146 42.49 -19.91 -33.67
N GLU A 147 43.50 -20.19 -34.51
CA GLU A 147 44.25 -21.46 -34.46
C GLU A 147 45.73 -21.25 -34.13
N GLU A 148 46.08 -21.52 -32.86
CA GLU A 148 47.23 -22.32 -32.38
C GLU A 148 47.04 -22.45 -30.85
N ALA A 149 46.37 -23.54 -30.46
CA ALA A 149 46.49 -24.05 -29.10
C ALA A 149 47.79 -24.84 -29.04
N ASP A 150 48.72 -24.43 -28.17
CA ASP A 150 49.85 -25.26 -27.76
C ASP A 150 49.98 -25.24 -26.23
N ASP A 151 50.15 -26.45 -25.68
CA ASP A 151 50.04 -26.94 -24.29
C ASP A 151 50.60 -26.08 -23.14
#